data_AF-Q1RJH4-F1
#
_entry.id   AF-Q1RJH4-F1
#
_cell.length_a   1.000
_cell.length_b   1.000
_cell.length_c   1.000
_cell.angle_alpha   90.00
_cell.angle_beta   90.00
_cell.angle_gamma   90.00
#
_symmetry.space_group_name_H-M   'P 1'
#
loop_
_entity.id
_entity.type
_entity.pdbx_description
1 polymer ?
#
loop_
_entity_poly.entity_id
_entity_poly.type
_entity_poly.pdbx_seq_one_letter_code
_entity_poly.pdbx_strand_id
1 'polypeptide(L)' 'MRQKLNQGEYSNAADALLRWIKAKGGMKLQGLVRRRTLERSLFLSEIATAAVIISSA' A
#
# COMPACT_ATOMS: atom_id res chain seq x y z
N MET A 1 0.58 6.59 -7.11
CA MET A 1 0.45 5.13 -6.97
C MET A 1 0.84 4.44 -8.26
N ARG A 2 0.07 4.60 -9.34
CA ARG A 2 0.34 3.94 -10.64
C ARG A 2 1.77 4.15 -11.16
N GLN A 3 2.24 5.40 -11.18
CA GLN A 3 3.62 5.72 -11.58
C GLN A 3 4.68 4.98 -10.74
N LYS A 4 4.52 4.97 -9.41
CA LYS A 4 5.44 4.30 -8.48
C LYS A 4 5.48 2.79 -8.67
N LEU A 5 4.32 2.17 -8.94
CA LEU A 5 4.26 0.75 -9.29
C LEU A 5 5.03 0.45 -10.57
N ASN A 6 4.86 1.28 -11.60
CA ASN A 6 5.57 1.12 -12.88
C ASN A 6 7.08 1.31 -12.75
N GLN A 7 7.53 2.04 -11.72
CA GLN A 7 8.95 2.25 -11.41
C GLN A 7 9.53 1.17 -10.48
N GLY A 8 8.72 0.18 -10.06
CA GLY A 8 9.14 -0.82 -9.07
C GLY A 8 9.31 -0.28 -7.65
N GLU A 9 8.87 0.95 -7.37
CA GLU A 9 8.95 1.55 -6.04
C GLU A 9 7.81 1.06 -5.15
N TYR A 10 7.80 -0.24 -4.85
CA TYR A 10 6.66 -0.90 -4.23
C TYR A 10 6.36 -0.38 -2.81
N SER A 11 7.38 -0.09 -1.99
CA SER A 11 7.17 0.51 -0.66
C SER A 11 6.52 1.90 -0.76
N ASN A 12 7.04 2.74 -1.66
CA ASN A 12 6.48 4.08 -1.90
C ASN A 12 5.08 4.02 -2.51
N ALA A 13 4.77 2.97 -3.29
CA ALA A 13 3.45 2.72 -3.84
C ALA A 13 2.46 2.31 -2.74
N ALA A 14 2.89 1.47 -1.80
CA ALA A 14 2.10 1.07 -0.62
C ALA A 14 1.74 2.28 0.24
N ASP A 15 2.69 3.17 0.50
CA ASP A 15 2.44 4.41 1.27
C ASP A 15 1.43 5.34 0.58
N ALA A 16 1.31 5.28 -0.75
CA ALA A 16 0.34 6.09 -1.48
C ALA A 16 -1.12 5.68 -1.21
N LEU A 17 -1.39 4.47 -0.67
CA LEU A 17 -2.73 4.06 -0.22
C LEU A 17 -3.27 4.99 0.86
N LEU A 18 -2.39 5.47 1.76
CA LEU A 18 -2.76 6.31 2.89
C LEU A 18 -3.21 7.73 2.49
N ARG A 19 -3.06 8.11 1.21
CA ARG A 19 -3.61 9.35 0.68
C ARG A 19 -5.14 9.30 0.55
N TRP A 20 -5.71 8.10 0.42
CA TRP A 20 -7.15 7.86 0.15
C TRP A 20 -7.93 7.56 1.43
N ILE A 21 -7.75 8.42 2.44
CA ILE A 21 -8.41 8.32 3.76
C ILE A 21 -9.46 9.40 3.99
N LYS A 22 -9.53 10.38 3.08
CA LYS A 22 -10.44 11.52 3.18
C LYS A 22 -11.68 11.31 2.33
N ALA A 23 -12.84 11.71 2.84
CA ALA A 23 -14.08 11.79 2.09
C ALA A 23 -14.28 13.20 1.51
N LYS A 24 -15.43 13.42 0.84
CA LYS A 24 -15.84 14.75 0.38
C LYS A 24 -15.76 15.75 1.54
N GLY A 25 -15.20 16.93 1.27
CA GLY A 25 -14.94 17.95 2.31
C GLY A 25 -13.62 17.77 3.05
N GLY A 26 -12.78 16.78 2.69
CA GLY A 26 -11.42 16.64 3.22
C GLY A 26 -11.32 16.01 4.61
N MET A 27 -12.45 15.63 5.20
CA MET A 27 -12.50 14.95 6.49
C MET A 27 -11.91 13.54 6.38
N LYS A 28 -10.99 13.20 7.28
CA LYS A 28 -10.47 11.83 7.41
C LYS A 28 -11.53 10.93 8.03
N LEU A 29 -11.84 9.81 7.38
CA LEU A 29 -12.73 8.79 7.93
C LEU A 29 -11.90 7.68 8.59
N GLN A 30 -12.16 7.40 9.87
CA GLN A 30 -11.40 6.39 10.62
C GLN A 30 -11.52 4.98 10.00
N GLY A 31 -12.69 4.65 9.44
CA GLY A 31 -12.87 3.40 8.69
C GLY A 31 -11.95 3.30 7.46
N LEU A 32 -11.75 4.41 6.73
CA LEU A 32 -10.83 4.44 5.59
C LEU A 32 -9.37 4.38 6.04
N VAL A 33 -9.01 5.06 7.14
CA VAL A 33 -7.67 4.96 7.73
C VAL A 33 -7.35 3.51 8.06
N ARG A 34 -8.24 2.83 8.77
CA ARG A 34 -8.06 1.42 9.14
C ARG A 34 -7.93 0.54 7.90
N ARG A 35 -8.84 0.70 6.93
CA ARG A 35 -8.81 -0.08 5.69
C ARG A 35 -7.51 0.10 4.90
N ARG A 36 -7.07 1.34 4.65
CA ARG A 36 -5.85 1.61 3.88
C ARG A 36 -4.58 1.17 4.61
N THR A 37 -4.58 1.19 5.94
CA THR A 37 -3.46 0.67 6.74
C THR A 37 -3.35 -0.85 6.60
N LEU A 38 -4.47 -1.58 6.67
CA LEU A 38 -4.49 -3.03 6.46
C LEU A 38 -4.07 -3.41 5.04
N GLU A 39 -4.59 -2.72 4.03
CA GLU A 39 -4.21 -2.95 2.64
C GLU A 39 -2.72 -2.67 2.39
N ARG A 40 -2.16 -1.61 2.99
CA ARG A 40 -0.72 -1.34 2.94
C ARG A 40 0.08 -2.48 3.55
N SER A 41 -0.34 -2.97 4.71
CA SER A 41 0.33 -4.08 5.39
C SER A 41 0.31 -5.34 4.53
N LEU A 42 -0.86 -5.68 3.97
CA LEU A 42 -1.02 -6.84 3.08
C LEU A 42 -0.14 -6.71 1.83
N PHE A 43 -0.13 -5.54 1.20
CA PHE A 43 0.67 -5.31 0.01
C PHE A 43 2.18 -5.52 0.27
N LEU A 44 2.68 -5.01 1.41
CA LEU A 44 4.08 -5.18 1.81
C LEU A 44 4.41 -6.63 2.20
N SER A 45 3.48 -7.36 2.84
CA SER A 45 3.71 -8.77 3.17
C SER A 45 3.81 -9.65 1.94
N GLU A 46 2.95 -9.44 0.94
CA GLU A 46 3.00 -10.19 -0.33
C GLU A 46 4.33 -9.98 -1.07
N ILE A 47 4.87 -8.75 -1.05
CA ILE A 47 6.20 -8.46 -1.61
C ILE A 47 7.29 -9.21 -0.86
N ALA A 48 7.24 -9.21 0.48
CA ALA A 48 8.21 -9.93 1.28
C ALA A 48 8.15 -11.44 1.00
N THR A 49 6.95 -12.02 0.93
CA THR A 49 6.74 -13.43 0.56
C THR A 49 7.29 -13.74 -0.83
N ALA A 50 6.98 -12.92 -1.84
CA ALA A 50 7.48 -13.10 -3.19
C ALA A 50 9.02 -13.02 -3.25
N ALA A 51 9.62 -12.06 -2.54
CA ALA A 51 11.08 -11.92 -2.47
C ALA A 51 11.75 -13.14 -1.83
N VAL A 52 11.15 -13.69 -0.75
CA VAL A 52 11.63 -14.93 -0.13
C VAL A 52 11.57 -16.09 -1.12
N ILE A 53 10.44 -16.27 -1.81
CA ILE A 53 10.27 -17.35 -2.79
C ILE A 53 11.32 -17.26 -3.90
N ILE A 54 11.51 -16.06 -4.47
CA ILE A 54 12.49 -15.83 -5.55
C ILE A 54 13.93 -16.04 -5.07
N SER A 55 14.24 -15.70 -3.82
CA SER A 55 15.60 -15.89 -3.26
C SER A 55 15.89 -17.35 -2.87
N SER A 56 14.85 -18.17 -2.77
CA SER A 56 14.96 -19.60 -2.43
C SER A 56 14.88 -20.55 -3.63
N ALA A 57 14.65 -20.00 -4.83
CA ALA A 57 14.63 -20.72 -6.11
C ALA A 57 15.96 -20.55 -6.85
#